data_AF-A0A820GXB8-F1
#
_entry.id   AF-A0A820GXB8-F1
#
_cell.length_a   1.000
_cell.length_b   1.000
_cell.length_c   1.000
_cell.angle_alpha   90.00
_cell.angle_beta   90.00
_cell.angle_gamma   90.00
#
_symmetry.space_group_name_H-M   'P 1'
#
loop_
_entity.id
_entity.type
_entity.pdbx_description
1 polymer ?
#
loop_
_entity_poly.entity_id
_entity_poly.type
_entity_poly.pdbx_seq_one_letter_code
_entity_poly.pdbx_strand_id
1 'polypeptide(L)'
;MCLCKENFYGKRCENQITNGISIELNEDMIQQVSILFIHYIKAFDHSEHHQVTELKKIKYGENRIEIRVKEQFHLLFIELLKQNYYLIIKQETFQKLNYIQMKLSSNQRCVSIDKLMNSYTYLHRVKYYPYLCRQNKELMCFYDETYM
;
A
#
# COMPACT_ATOMS: atom_id res chain seq x y z
N MET A 1 6.65 26.44 16.85
CA MET A 1 6.61 25.20 16.06
C MET A 1 7.76 24.32 16.54
N CYS A 2 7.50 23.11 17.04
CA CYS A 2 8.55 22.23 17.59
C CYS A 2 9.09 21.31 16.48
N LEU A 3 10.42 21.17 16.41
CA LEU A 3 11.08 20.13 15.62
C LEU A 3 11.17 18.87 16.49
N CYS A 4 10.46 17.81 16.10
CA CYS A 4 10.43 16.57 16.87
C CYS A 4 11.62 15.66 16.54
N LYS A 5 12.12 14.95 17.56
CA LYS A 5 13.07 13.85 17.39
C LYS A 5 12.43 12.75 16.55
N GLU A 6 13.25 11.94 15.87
CA GLU A 6 12.76 10.77 15.15
C GLU A 6 11.86 9.90 16.03
N ASN A 7 10.74 9.44 15.45
CA ASN A 7 9.69 8.67 16.10
C ASN A 7 8.79 9.46 17.08
N PHE A 8 8.77 10.79 17.06
CA PHE A 8 7.83 11.59 17.85
C PHE A 8 7.08 12.62 16.99
N TYR A 9 5.84 12.92 17.33
CA TYR A 9 4.99 13.92 16.66
C TYR A 9 3.99 14.58 17.63
N GLY A 10 3.29 15.61 17.17
CA GLY A 10 2.36 16.41 17.98
C GLY A 10 2.86 17.84 18.18
N LYS A 11 2.02 18.71 18.76
CA LYS A 11 2.34 20.14 18.91
C LYS A 11 3.55 20.36 19.83
N ARG A 12 3.81 19.42 20.72
CA ARG A 12 4.90 19.36 21.70
C ARG A 12 5.69 18.04 21.60
N CYS A 13 5.59 17.32 20.49
CA CYS A 13 6.24 16.01 20.30
C CYS A 13 5.81 14.96 21.35
N GLU A 14 4.59 15.07 21.84
CA GLU A 14 4.01 14.27 22.92
C GLU A 14 3.65 12.84 22.49
N ASN A 15 3.49 12.60 21.19
CA ASN A 15 3.07 11.30 20.67
C ASN A 15 4.28 10.54 20.14
N GLN A 16 4.51 9.33 20.66
CA GLN A 16 5.51 8.41 20.12
C GLN A 16 4.92 7.60 18.96
N ILE A 17 5.65 7.51 17.87
CA ILE A 17 5.37 6.61 16.75
C ILE A 17 5.76 5.20 17.18
N THR A 18 4.81 4.48 17.76
CA THR A 18 4.92 3.04 18.11
C THR A 18 4.45 2.13 16.97
N ASN A 19 3.79 2.73 15.98
CA ASN A 19 3.14 2.03 14.88
C ASN A 19 4.00 2.15 13.64
N GLY A 20 4.40 1.00 13.10
CA GLY A 20 5.23 0.96 11.92
C GLY A 20 5.06 -0.36 11.19
N ILE A 21 5.38 -0.32 9.91
CA ILE A 21 5.40 -1.49 9.06
C ILE A 21 6.83 -1.64 8.55
N SER A 22 7.39 -2.81 8.79
CA SER A 22 8.72 -3.18 8.39
C SER A 22 8.63 -4.20 7.28
N ILE A 23 9.17 -3.84 6.13
CA ILE A 23 9.02 -4.65 4.92
C ILE A 23 10.40 -5.07 4.47
N GLU A 24 10.67 -6.36 4.53
CA GLU A 24 11.86 -6.97 3.96
C GLU A 24 11.61 -7.30 2.49
N LEU A 25 12.37 -6.69 1.59
CA LEU A 25 12.36 -6.97 0.16
C LEU A 25 13.16 -8.24 -0.13
N ASN A 26 12.60 -9.12 -0.98
CA ASN A 26 13.38 -10.20 -1.56
C ASN A 26 14.53 -9.70 -2.46
N GLU A 27 15.57 -10.53 -2.60
CA GLU A 27 16.80 -10.20 -3.33
C GLU A 27 16.58 -9.74 -4.77
N ASP A 28 15.59 -10.31 -5.46
CA ASP A 28 15.20 -9.96 -6.83
C ASP A 28 14.63 -8.53 -6.94
N MET A 29 14.12 -7.99 -5.84
CA MET A 29 13.51 -6.66 -5.77
C MET A 29 14.52 -5.57 -5.36
N ILE A 30 15.54 -5.91 -4.56
CA ILE A 30 16.50 -4.93 -3.98
C ILE A 30 17.21 -4.11 -5.06
N GLN A 31 17.60 -4.74 -6.16
CA GLN A 31 18.40 -4.08 -7.21
C GLN A 31 17.59 -3.10 -8.07
N GLN A 32 16.26 -3.14 -7.97
CA GLN A 32 15.35 -2.41 -8.87
C GLN A 32 14.62 -1.25 -8.17
N VAL A 33 14.87 -0.99 -6.89
CA VAL A 33 14.09 -0.01 -6.13
C VAL A 33 14.98 1.08 -5.54
N SER A 34 14.94 2.26 -6.13
CA SER A 34 15.53 3.50 -5.56
C SER A 34 14.48 4.41 -4.92
N ILE A 35 13.23 4.30 -5.35
CA ILE A 35 12.08 5.08 -4.90
C ILE A 35 10.88 4.13 -4.85
N LEU A 36 10.04 4.31 -3.85
CA LEU A 36 8.71 3.72 -3.79
C LEU A 36 7.67 4.77 -3.44
N PHE A 37 6.42 4.46 -3.76
CA PHE A 37 5.27 5.24 -3.33
C PHE A 37 4.43 4.40 -2.36
N ILE A 38 3.94 5.05 -1.32
CA ILE A 38 3.08 4.44 -0.30
C ILE A 38 1.72 5.10 -0.44
N HIS A 39 0.71 4.34 -0.82
CA HIS A 39 -0.65 4.85 -0.99
C HIS A 39 -1.50 4.44 0.21
N TYR A 40 -1.94 5.43 0.97
CA TYR A 40 -2.89 5.27 2.07
C TYR A 40 -4.28 5.58 1.53
N ILE A 41 -5.17 4.60 1.54
CA ILE A 41 -6.53 4.74 1.03
C ILE A 41 -7.53 4.63 2.17
N LYS A 42 -8.35 5.66 2.35
CA LYS A 42 -9.49 5.69 3.27
C LYS A 42 -10.78 5.51 2.46
N ALA A 43 -11.48 4.40 2.69
CA ALA A 43 -12.82 4.15 2.17
C ALA A 43 -13.78 3.94 3.35
N PHE A 44 -14.42 5.00 3.84
CA PHE A 44 -15.52 4.87 4.80
C PHE A 44 -16.85 4.91 4.07
N ASP A 45 -17.85 4.19 4.58
CA ASP A 45 -19.23 4.29 4.11
C ASP A 45 -19.70 5.75 4.15
N HIS A 46 -20.16 6.25 3.00
CA HIS A 46 -20.74 7.58 2.80
C HIS A 46 -19.80 8.80 2.81
N SER A 47 -18.48 8.62 2.83
CA SER A 47 -17.51 9.72 2.67
C SER A 47 -16.81 9.68 1.30
N GLU A 48 -16.28 10.83 0.85
CA GLU A 48 -15.41 10.85 -0.31
C GLU A 48 -14.18 9.96 -0.09
N HIS A 49 -13.83 9.20 -1.12
CA HIS A 49 -12.61 8.43 -1.17
C HIS A 49 -11.42 9.36 -0.97
N HIS A 50 -10.58 9.08 0.03
CA HIS A 50 -9.39 9.88 0.30
C HIS A 50 -8.14 9.03 0.16
N GLN A 51 -7.29 9.41 -0.80
CA GLN A 51 -6.00 8.79 -1.07
C GLN A 51 -4.88 9.78 -0.78
N VAL A 52 -3.89 9.33 0.00
CA VAL A 52 -2.66 10.06 0.26
C VAL A 52 -1.50 9.22 -0.22
N THR A 53 -0.64 9.81 -1.07
CA THR A 53 0.56 9.14 -1.58
C THR A 53 1.81 9.77 -0.98
N GLU A 54 2.62 8.97 -0.30
CA GLU A 54 3.92 9.37 0.24
C GLU A 54 5.04 8.77 -0.62
N LEU A 55 5.95 9.63 -1.10
CA LEU A 55 7.17 9.18 -1.77
C LEU A 55 8.24 8.87 -0.74
N LYS A 56 8.85 7.69 -0.85
CA LYS A 56 9.99 7.29 -0.03
C LYS A 56 11.18 6.87 -0.87
N LYS A 57 12.35 7.47 -0.60
CA LYS A 57 13.63 7.04 -1.17
C LYS A 57 14.20 5.89 -0.36
N ILE A 58 14.78 4.91 -1.04
CA ILE A 58 15.44 3.76 -0.43
C ILE A 58 16.92 3.86 -0.78
N LYS A 59 17.81 3.57 0.18
CA LYS A 59 19.24 3.55 -0.13
C LYS A 59 19.58 2.29 -0.90
N TYR A 60 20.54 2.41 -1.81
CA TYR A 60 21.02 1.26 -2.57
C TYR A 60 21.51 0.14 -1.63
N GLY A 61 21.02 -1.08 -1.85
CA GLY A 61 21.36 -2.25 -1.04
C GLY A 61 20.59 -2.39 0.28
N GLU A 62 19.73 -1.44 0.65
CA GLU A 62 18.80 -1.64 1.77
C GLU A 62 17.71 -2.63 1.36
N ASN A 63 17.62 -3.76 2.08
CA ASN A 63 16.57 -4.75 1.89
C ASN A 63 15.37 -4.51 2.80
N ARG A 64 15.38 -3.49 3.66
CA ARG A 64 14.36 -3.28 4.68
C ARG A 64 13.80 -1.86 4.60
N ILE A 65 12.47 -1.77 4.53
CA ILE A 65 11.73 -0.51 4.43
C ILE A 65 10.92 -0.32 5.71
N GLU A 66 11.23 0.75 6.46
CA GLU A 66 10.48 1.13 7.66
C GLU A 66 9.43 2.22 7.36
N ILE A 67 8.16 1.86 7.30
CA ILE A 67 7.05 2.79 7.08
C ILE A 67 6.49 3.21 8.44
N ARG A 68 6.46 4.52 8.69
CA ARG A 68 5.83 5.10 9.88
C ARG A 68 4.39 5.46 9.53
N VAL A 69 3.43 4.78 10.14
CA VAL A 69 2.02 5.04 9.90
C VAL A 69 1.60 6.31 10.63
N LYS A 70 1.33 7.37 9.89
CA LYS A 70 0.86 8.67 10.41
C LYS A 70 -0.61 8.93 10.15
N GLU A 71 -1.15 8.31 9.09
CA GLU A 71 -2.52 8.48 8.63
C GLU A 71 -3.37 7.27 9.00
N GLN A 72 -4.66 7.49 9.25
CA GLN A 72 -5.63 6.40 9.27
C GLN A 72 -5.84 5.87 7.85
N PHE A 73 -6.14 4.59 7.66
CA PHE A 73 -6.40 4.04 6.32
C PHE A 73 -7.18 2.74 6.44
N HIS A 74 -7.76 2.28 5.35
CA HIS A 74 -8.34 0.93 5.22
C HIS A 74 -7.44 0.05 4.37
N LEU A 75 -6.83 0.62 3.34
CA LEU A 75 -5.88 -0.07 2.46
C LEU A 75 -4.55 0.67 2.45
N LEU A 76 -3.46 -0.09 2.47
CA LEU A 76 -2.12 0.42 2.24
C LEU A 76 -1.50 -0.35 1.07
N PHE A 77 -1.15 0.38 0.03
CA PHE A 77 -0.43 -0.16 -1.12
C PHE A 77 0.98 0.41 -1.18
N ILE A 78 1.88 -0.40 -1.72
CA ILE A 78 3.19 0.05 -2.17
C ILE A 78 3.25 -0.06 -3.68
N GLU A 79 3.65 1.03 -4.32
CA GLU A 79 4.03 1.05 -5.71
C GLU A 79 5.56 1.10 -5.83
N LEU A 80 6.10 0.10 -6.53
CA LEU A 80 7.48 0.09 -7.01
C LEU A 80 7.51 0.48 -8.49
N LEU A 81 8.72 0.67 -9.05
CA LEU A 81 8.91 1.09 -10.44
C LEU A 81 8.02 0.31 -11.44
N LYS A 82 7.47 1.03 -12.42
CA LYS A 82 6.64 0.49 -13.52
C LYS A 82 5.29 -0.10 -13.05
N GLN A 83 4.57 0.61 -12.18
CA GLN A 83 3.21 0.22 -11.76
C GLN A 83 3.17 -1.18 -11.13
N ASN A 84 4.19 -1.49 -10.33
CA ASN A 84 4.25 -2.72 -9.57
C ASN A 84 3.59 -2.47 -8.22
N TYR A 85 2.28 -2.72 -8.14
CA TYR A 85 1.50 -2.53 -6.92
C TYR A 85 1.52 -3.78 -6.04
N TYR A 86 1.61 -3.56 -4.74
CA TYR A 86 1.55 -4.60 -3.70
C TYR A 86 0.58 -4.16 -2.61
N LEU A 87 -0.38 -5.02 -2.28
CA LEU A 87 -1.25 -4.80 -1.13
C LEU A 87 -0.50 -5.23 0.13
N ILE A 88 -0.29 -4.27 1.04
CA ILE A 88 0.46 -4.51 2.29
C ILE A 88 -0.50 -4.76 3.44
N ILE A 89 -1.53 -3.91 3.57
CA ILE A 89 -2.53 -4.02 4.64
C ILE A 89 -3.91 -3.79 4.06
N LYS A 90 -4.85 -4.62 4.50
CA LYS A 90 -6.29 -4.44 4.34
C LYS A 90 -6.94 -4.56 5.71
N GLN A 91 -7.70 -3.56 6.11
CA GLN A 91 -8.53 -3.58 7.31
C GLN A 91 -9.92 -3.02 7.02
N GLU A 92 -10.95 -3.70 7.51
CA GLU A 92 -12.35 -3.30 7.32
C GLU A 92 -12.75 -2.15 8.26
N THR A 93 -12.16 -2.13 9.45
CA THR A 93 -12.29 -1.04 10.41
C THR A 93 -10.90 -0.54 10.77
N PHE A 94 -10.75 0.78 10.96
CA PHE A 94 -9.46 1.33 11.37
C PHE A 94 -9.08 0.77 12.75
N GLN A 95 -8.04 -0.03 12.78
CA GLN A 95 -7.40 -0.46 14.01
C GLN A 95 -5.99 0.12 14.07
N LYS A 96 -5.63 0.61 15.26
CA LYS A 96 -4.28 1.10 15.51
C LYS A 96 -3.32 -0.08 15.36
N LEU A 97 -2.53 -0.08 14.29
CA LEU A 97 -1.59 -1.17 14.01
C LEU A 97 -0.51 -1.27 15.10
N ASN A 98 -0.24 -2.47 15.58
CA ASN A 98 1.03 -2.74 16.25
C ASN A 98 2.17 -2.75 15.22
N TYR A 99 3.42 -2.79 15.68
CA TYR A 99 4.55 -2.95 14.76
C TYR A 99 4.41 -4.25 13.97
N ILE A 100 4.34 -4.15 12.65
CA ILE A 100 4.19 -5.29 11.73
C ILE A 100 5.51 -5.50 11.02
N GLN A 101 5.97 -6.75 10.94
CA GLN A 101 7.08 -7.15 10.10
C GLN A 101 6.59 -8.14 9.05
N MET A 102 6.94 -7.89 7.79
CA MET A 102 6.57 -8.74 6.68
C MET A 102 7.68 -8.82 5.63
N LYS A 103 7.60 -9.85 4.80
CA LYS A 103 8.49 -10.06 3.67
C LYS A 103 7.70 -9.90 2.37
N LEU A 104 8.23 -9.10 1.46
CA LEU A 104 7.63 -8.80 0.17
C LEU A 104 8.36 -9.56 -0.93
N SER A 105 7.59 -10.27 -1.73
CA SER A 105 8.09 -11.08 -2.84
C SER A 105 7.35 -10.78 -4.14
N SER A 106 8.01 -10.97 -5.28
CA SER A 106 7.44 -10.65 -6.61
C SER A 106 6.13 -11.37 -6.94
N ASN A 107 5.87 -12.53 -6.35
CA ASN A 107 4.60 -13.28 -6.52
C ASN A 107 3.40 -12.66 -5.77
N GLN A 108 3.63 -11.72 -4.85
CA GLN A 108 2.56 -10.99 -4.14
C GLN A 108 2.12 -9.73 -4.89
N ARG A 109 2.66 -9.49 -6.09
CA ARG A 109 2.30 -8.36 -6.93
C ARG A 109 0.83 -8.43 -7.31
N CYS A 110 0.12 -7.31 -7.16
CA CYS A 110 -1.24 -7.16 -7.64
C CYS A 110 -1.28 -7.25 -9.17
N VAL A 111 -2.23 -8.02 -9.68
CA VAL A 111 -2.40 -8.22 -11.13
C VAL A 111 -3.12 -7.01 -11.73
N SER A 112 -2.74 -6.58 -12.93
CA SER A 112 -3.52 -5.57 -13.65
C SER A 112 -4.89 -6.13 -14.04
N ILE A 113 -5.94 -5.33 -13.91
CA ILE A 113 -7.28 -5.68 -14.33
C ILE A 113 -7.34 -6.04 -15.82
N ASP A 114 -6.50 -5.43 -16.66
CA ASP A 114 -6.45 -5.71 -18.10
C ASP A 114 -5.98 -7.15 -18.40
N LYS A 115 -5.21 -7.74 -17.49
CA LYS A 115 -4.82 -9.17 -17.59
C LYS A 115 -5.93 -10.11 -17.13
N LEU A 116 -6.84 -9.62 -16.29
CA LEU A 116 -7.95 -10.41 -15.74
C LEU A 116 -9.21 -10.30 -16.59
N MET A 117 -9.37 -9.19 -17.34
CA MET A 117 -10.54 -8.88 -18.15
C MET A 117 -10.12 -8.30 -19.50
N ASN A 118 -10.50 -8.97 -20.59
CA ASN A 118 -10.24 -8.46 -21.93
C ASN A 118 -11.14 -7.25 -22.25
N SER A 119 -10.53 -6.08 -22.42
CA SER A 119 -11.05 -4.89 -23.12
C SER A 119 -12.49 -4.45 -22.80
N TYR A 120 -13.00 -4.76 -21.60
CA TYR A 120 -14.29 -4.24 -21.15
C TYR A 120 -14.20 -2.73 -20.94
N THR A 121 -15.28 -2.01 -21.26
CA THR A 121 -15.39 -0.60 -20.89
C THR A 121 -15.38 -0.46 -19.38
N TYR A 122 -14.98 0.72 -18.90
CA TYR A 122 -14.86 1.02 -17.48
C TYR A 122 -16.08 0.54 -16.63
N LEU A 123 -17.30 0.94 -17.02
CA LEU A 123 -18.52 0.60 -16.28
C LEU A 123 -18.75 -0.92 -16.19
N HIS A 124 -18.33 -1.65 -17.21
CA HIS A 124 -18.39 -3.10 -17.19
C HIS A 124 -17.39 -3.67 -16.18
N ARG A 125 -16.15 -3.17 -16.16
CA ARG A 125 -15.11 -3.66 -15.24
C ARG A 125 -15.58 -3.60 -13.78
N VAL A 126 -16.06 -2.44 -13.31
CA VAL A 126 -16.53 -2.24 -11.94
C VAL A 126 -17.63 -3.23 -11.56
N LYS A 127 -18.57 -3.47 -12.46
CA LYS A 127 -19.67 -4.43 -12.25
C LYS A 127 -19.15 -5.85 -12.00
N TYR A 128 -18.03 -6.23 -12.61
CA TYR A 128 -17.46 -7.58 -12.53
C TYR A 128 -16.35 -7.74 -11.48
N TYR A 129 -15.91 -6.69 -10.77
CA TYR A 129 -14.89 -6.82 -9.71
C TYR A 129 -15.27 -7.87 -8.65
N PRO A 130 -16.50 -7.89 -8.09
CA PRO A 130 -16.87 -8.91 -7.12
C PRO A 130 -16.92 -10.33 -7.72
N TYR A 131 -17.12 -10.44 -9.04
CA TYR A 131 -17.10 -11.73 -9.73
C TYR A 131 -15.67 -12.24 -9.90
N LEU A 132 -14.72 -11.38 -10.29
CA LEU A 132 -13.31 -11.73 -10.41
C LEU A 132 -12.71 -12.24 -9.11
N CYS A 133 -12.97 -11.56 -7.98
CA CYS A 133 -12.51 -12.00 -6.66
C CYS A 133 -13.09 -13.36 -6.27
N ARG A 134 -14.31 -13.67 -6.72
CA ARG A 134 -14.95 -14.97 -6.44
C ARG A 134 -14.38 -16.10 -7.28
N GLN A 135 -14.05 -15.84 -8.54
CA GLN A 135 -13.48 -16.85 -9.45
C GLN A 135 -12.00 -17.12 -9.16
N ASN A 136 -11.24 -16.08 -8.81
CA ASN A 136 -9.82 -16.17 -8.55
C ASN A 136 -9.56 -16.17 -7.05
N LYS A 137 -9.81 -17.29 -6.37
CA LYS A 137 -9.65 -17.36 -4.90
C LYS A 137 -8.22 -17.12 -4.42
N GLU A 138 -7.23 -17.36 -5.28
CA GLU A 138 -5.81 -17.11 -4.99
C GLU A 138 -5.40 -15.65 -5.26
N LEU A 139 -6.28 -14.86 -5.88
CA LEU A 139 -5.99 -13.45 -6.18
C LEU A 139 -6.10 -12.62 -4.91
N MET A 140 -4.94 -12.28 -4.35
CA MET A 140 -4.83 -11.41 -3.16
C MET A 140 -5.26 -9.97 -3.46
N CYS A 141 -4.87 -9.46 -4.63
CA CYS A 141 -5.20 -8.10 -5.07
C CYS A 141 -5.06 -7.95 -6.58
N PHE A 142 -5.75 -6.94 -7.11
CA PHE A 142 -5.58 -6.43 -8.46
C PHE A 142 -5.65 -4.90 -8.43
N TYR A 143 -5.20 -4.25 -9.51
CA TYR A 143 -5.30 -2.81 -9.68
C TYR A 143 -5.93 -2.46 -11.03
N ASP A 144 -6.61 -1.31 -11.08
CA ASP A 144 -7.10 -0.69 -12.31
C ASP A 144 -6.43 0.68 -12.44
N GLU A 145 -5.65 0.87 -13.52
CA GLU A 145 -4.91 2.10 -13.79
C GLU A 145 -5.80 3.35 -13.87
N THR A 146 -7.10 3.16 -14.11
CA THR A 146 -8.06 4.26 -14.12
C THR A 146 -8.35 4.82 -12.71
N TYR A 147 -8.11 4.04 -11.65
CA TYR A 147 -8.49 4.33 -10.26
C TYR A 147 -7.32 4.33 -9.25
N MET A 148 -6.08 4.14 -9.72
CA MET A 148 -4.85 4.20 -8.91
C MET A 148 -4.08 5.47 -9.21
#